data_AF-A0A354ELQ8-F1
#
_entry.id   AF-A0A354ELQ8-F1
#
_cell.length_a   1.000
_cell.length_b   1.000
_cell.length_c   1.000
_cell.angle_alpha   90.00
_cell.angle_beta   90.00
_cell.angle_gamma   90.00
#
_symmetry.space_group_name_H-M   'P 1'
#
loop_
_entity.id
_entity.type
_entity.pdbx_description
1 polymer ?
#
loop_
_entity_poly.entity_id
_entity_poly.type
_entity_poly.pdbx_seq_one_letter_code
_entity_poly.pdbx_strand_id
1 'polypeptide(L)'
;MKKIFFFSRGVYSYWKSNEIVKGKNNFNNEKRGGGLFIVNKKNKIINNEIFIMNGLVKDGGGIYFNNCKNVIVKDCIFFLNFAKWGGGMYLEKCSGVVIENCIFVLNFARRDGGGISVSYCENVTLLRNKFWLNFSFRSNSNVDIFNSNNVINK
;
A
#
# COMPACT_ATOMS: atom_id res chain seq x y z
N MET A 1 20.24 -5.34 -12.89
CA MET A 1 19.28 -6.11 -12.06
C MET A 1 19.54 -5.73 -10.60
N LYS A 2 18.58 -5.08 -9.90
CA LYS A 2 18.77 -4.69 -8.49
C LYS A 2 18.74 -5.96 -7.63
N LYS A 3 19.82 -6.26 -6.90
CA LYS A 3 19.86 -7.38 -5.96
C LYS A 3 19.13 -6.98 -4.67
N ILE A 4 18.13 -7.76 -4.28
CA ILE A 4 17.38 -7.57 -3.03
C ILE A 4 18.05 -8.45 -1.98
N PHE A 5 18.54 -7.83 -0.90
CA PHE A 5 19.12 -8.53 0.24
C PHE A 5 18.20 -8.36 1.46
N PHE A 6 17.90 -9.47 2.14
CA PHE A 6 17.00 -9.51 3.29
C PHE A 6 17.82 -9.43 4.57
N PHE A 7 17.95 -8.23 5.12
CA PHE A 7 18.59 -8.02 6.42
C PHE A 7 17.49 -7.78 7.46
N SER A 8 17.04 -8.86 8.09
CA SER A 8 16.05 -8.94 9.19
C SER A 8 14.61 -8.44 8.94
N ARG A 9 13.66 -9.02 9.70
CA ARG A 9 12.21 -8.70 9.67
C ARG A 9 11.94 -7.45 10.53
N GLY A 10 11.30 -6.42 9.96
CA GLY A 10 10.80 -5.21 10.64
C GLY A 10 11.80 -4.04 10.62
N VAL A 11 11.43 -2.77 10.44
CA VAL A 11 10.14 -2.05 10.53
C VAL A 11 10.27 -0.79 9.63
N TYR A 12 9.25 -0.47 8.82
CA TYR A 12 9.20 0.66 7.87
C TYR A 12 10.41 0.83 6.97
N SER A 13 10.42 0.13 5.84
CA SER A 13 11.44 0.27 4.81
C SER A 13 10.84 0.31 3.40
N TYR A 14 11.33 1.24 2.61
CA TYR A 14 11.07 1.28 1.19
C TYR A 14 12.36 1.68 0.47
N TRP A 15 12.56 1.16 -0.72
CA TRP A 15 13.63 1.68 -1.56
C TRP A 15 13.28 3.09 -2.01
N LYS A 16 14.27 4.00 -2.00
CA LYS A 16 14.23 5.28 -2.69
C LYS A 16 15.48 5.38 -3.55
N SER A 17 15.32 5.42 -4.88
CA SER A 17 16.44 5.32 -5.83
C SER A 17 17.24 4.01 -5.68
N ASN A 18 18.38 4.05 -5.00
CA ASN A 18 19.31 2.93 -4.81
C ASN A 18 19.61 2.65 -3.32
N GLU A 19 18.80 3.19 -2.41
CA GLU A 19 18.99 2.99 -0.97
C GLU A 19 17.70 2.50 -0.33
N ILE A 20 17.82 1.58 0.64
CA ILE A 20 16.72 1.23 1.54
C ILE A 20 16.61 2.36 2.56
N VAL A 21 15.48 3.06 2.56
CA VAL A 21 15.20 4.15 3.49
C VAL A 21 14.24 3.64 4.57
N LYS A 22 14.50 4.03 5.82
CA LYS A 22 13.53 3.83 6.91
C LYS A 22 12.39 4.85 6.82
N GLY A 23 11.15 4.38 6.96
CA GLY A 23 9.96 5.23 7.01
C GLY A 23 10.01 6.23 8.15
N LYS A 24 9.57 7.47 7.91
CA LYS A 24 9.53 8.53 8.94
C LYS A 24 8.32 8.34 9.85
N ASN A 25 8.57 8.31 11.16
CA ASN A 25 7.57 8.08 12.19
C ASN A 25 7.23 9.40 12.91
N ASN A 26 6.19 10.11 12.48
CA ASN A 26 5.83 11.41 13.07
C ASN A 26 4.57 11.37 13.96
N PHE A 27 3.98 10.21 14.25
CA PHE A 27 2.78 10.13 15.10
C PHE A 27 2.87 9.00 16.12
N ASN A 28 2.71 9.37 17.39
CA ASN A 28 2.79 8.49 18.55
C ASN A 28 1.72 7.37 18.51
N ASN A 29 2.15 6.17 18.95
CA ASN A 29 1.37 5.01 19.40
C ASN A 29 0.49 4.22 18.42
N GLU A 30 0.22 4.66 17.19
CA GLU A 30 -0.40 3.79 16.19
C GLU A 30 0.54 3.53 15.01
N LYS A 31 1.15 2.34 15.00
CA LYS A 31 1.94 1.81 13.88
C LYS A 31 1.02 1.69 12.65
N ARG A 32 1.06 2.67 11.75
CA ARG A 32 0.29 2.75 10.50
C ARG A 32 1.22 3.09 9.33
N GLY A 33 0.88 2.64 8.13
CA GLY A 33 1.68 2.85 6.92
C GLY A 33 3.04 2.19 7.05
N GLY A 34 3.02 0.86 7.02
CA GLY A 34 4.13 0.02 7.45
C GLY A 34 5.43 0.24 6.71
N GLY A 35 5.45 0.86 5.53
CA GLY A 35 6.63 1.45 4.88
C GLY A 35 6.50 2.96 4.70
N LEU A 36 5.32 3.44 4.29
CA LEU A 36 5.03 4.87 4.12
C LEU A 36 3.64 5.21 4.63
N PHE A 37 3.55 6.32 5.37
CA PHE A 37 2.30 6.86 5.90
C PHE A 37 2.10 8.30 5.42
N ILE A 38 1.01 8.55 4.70
CA ILE A 38 0.69 9.87 4.15
C ILE A 38 -0.73 10.28 4.57
N VAL A 39 -0.83 11.45 5.20
CA VAL A 39 -2.08 12.00 5.73
C VAL A 39 -2.29 13.43 5.27
N ASN A 40 -3.51 13.78 4.89
CA ASN A 40 -3.91 15.15 4.57
C ASN A 40 -3.02 15.81 3.50
N LYS A 41 -2.57 15.05 2.49
CA LYS A 41 -1.75 15.56 1.39
C LYS A 41 -2.50 15.52 0.07
N LYS A 42 -2.07 16.40 -0.85
CA LYS A 42 -2.56 16.46 -2.22
C LYS A 42 -1.41 16.33 -3.20
N ASN A 43 -1.71 15.94 -4.44
CA ASN A 43 -0.80 15.95 -5.58
C ASN A 43 0.51 15.19 -5.27
N LYS A 44 0.38 13.92 -4.88
CA LYS A 44 1.52 13.05 -4.56
C LYS A 44 1.75 12.04 -5.66
N ILE A 45 3.01 11.88 -6.03
CA ILE A 45 3.47 10.88 -6.98
C ILE A 45 4.47 9.98 -6.25
N ILE A 46 4.23 8.68 -6.32
CA ILE A 46 5.15 7.63 -5.87
C ILE A 46 5.42 6.77 -7.09
N ASN A 47 6.69 6.63 -7.46
CA ASN A 47 7.05 5.87 -8.65
C ASN A 47 8.39 5.15 -8.50
N ASN A 48 8.48 3.97 -9.11
CA ASN A 48 9.71 3.15 -9.15
C ASN A 48 10.24 2.70 -7.78
N GLU A 49 9.37 2.56 -6.79
CA GLU A 49 9.75 2.16 -5.44
C GLU A 49 9.38 0.71 -5.14
N ILE A 50 10.12 0.09 -4.22
CA ILE A 50 9.85 -1.25 -3.71
C ILE A 50 9.55 -1.17 -2.22
N PHE A 51 8.33 -1.56 -1.85
CA PHE A 51 7.86 -1.73 -0.48
C PHE A 51 7.95 -3.21 -0.13
N ILE A 52 8.88 -3.56 0.75
CA ILE A 52 9.23 -4.95 1.03
C ILE A 52 9.23 -5.27 2.52
N MET A 53 8.56 -6.35 2.89
CA MET A 53 8.57 -6.86 4.27
C MET A 53 8.17 -5.82 5.33
N ASN A 54 7.33 -4.87 4.93
CA ASN A 54 6.76 -3.90 5.85
C ASN A 54 5.57 -4.50 6.59
N GLY A 55 5.35 -4.12 7.84
CA GLY A 55 4.10 -4.51 8.49
C GLY A 55 4.10 -4.60 9.99
N LEU A 56 3.27 -5.53 10.48
CA LEU A 56 2.77 -5.58 11.87
C LEU A 56 2.08 -4.26 12.28
N VAL A 57 1.43 -3.65 11.29
CA VAL A 57 0.71 -2.38 11.43
C VAL A 57 -0.79 -2.59 11.31
N LYS A 58 -1.54 -1.60 11.77
CA LYS A 58 -3.00 -1.59 11.63
C LYS A 58 -3.40 -1.35 10.17
N ASP A 59 -2.83 -0.31 9.58
CA ASP A 59 -3.31 0.26 8.32
C ASP A 59 -2.20 0.25 7.29
N GLY A 60 -2.40 -0.38 6.14
CA GLY A 60 -1.51 -0.32 4.96
C GLY A 60 -0.11 -0.87 5.22
N GLY A 61 0.15 -2.13 4.89
CA GLY A 61 1.42 -2.78 5.23
C GLY A 61 2.59 -2.13 4.50
N GLY A 62 2.51 -1.92 3.18
CA GLY A 62 3.48 -1.13 2.43
C GLY A 62 3.20 0.37 2.54
N ILE A 63 2.02 0.81 2.08
CA ILE A 63 1.63 2.22 2.11
C ILE A 63 0.25 2.39 2.76
N TYR A 64 0.11 3.42 3.58
CA TYR A 64 -1.18 3.92 4.02
C TYR A 64 -1.41 5.37 3.59
N PHE A 65 -2.49 5.61 2.85
CA PHE A 65 -3.01 6.94 2.55
C PHE A 65 -4.29 7.22 3.35
N ASN A 66 -4.29 8.32 4.10
CA ASN A 66 -5.45 8.82 4.81
C ASN A 66 -5.82 10.23 4.35
N ASN A 67 -7.06 10.43 3.94
CA ASN A 67 -7.57 11.74 3.54
C ASN A 67 -6.67 12.47 2.52
N CYS A 68 -6.21 11.73 1.50
CA CYS A 68 -5.35 12.25 0.45
C CYS A 68 -6.12 12.50 -0.86
N LYS A 69 -5.66 13.45 -1.67
CA LYS A 69 -6.29 13.77 -2.97
C LYS A 69 -5.28 13.78 -4.11
N ASN A 70 -5.68 13.35 -5.31
CA ASN A 70 -4.85 13.39 -6.51
C ASN A 70 -3.50 12.67 -6.29
N VAL A 71 -3.58 11.38 -5.96
CA VAL A 71 -2.41 10.54 -5.68
C VAL A 71 -2.17 9.62 -6.85
N ILE A 72 -0.92 9.52 -7.30
CA ILE A 72 -0.48 8.58 -8.33
C ILE A 72 0.56 7.65 -7.72
N VAL A 73 0.29 6.35 -7.75
CA VAL A 73 1.25 5.29 -7.43
C VAL A 73 1.49 4.50 -8.71
N LYS A 74 2.72 4.52 -9.24
CA LYS A 74 3.01 3.85 -10.50
C LYS A 74 4.32 3.08 -10.51
N ASP A 75 4.38 1.99 -11.26
CA ASP A 75 5.60 1.20 -11.46
C ASP A 75 6.26 0.77 -10.13
N CYS A 76 5.45 0.48 -9.11
CA CYS A 76 5.90 0.10 -7.77
C CYS A 76 5.71 -1.40 -7.51
N ILE A 77 6.52 -1.96 -6.62
CA ILE A 77 6.41 -3.34 -6.17
C ILE A 77 6.10 -3.38 -4.68
N PHE A 78 5.06 -4.14 -4.32
CA PHE A 78 4.67 -4.42 -2.95
C PHE A 78 4.86 -5.91 -2.70
N PHE A 79 5.88 -6.26 -1.92
CA PHE A 79 6.26 -7.65 -1.67
C PHE A 79 6.30 -7.99 -0.17
N LEU A 80 5.61 -9.05 0.23
CA LEU A 80 5.62 -9.56 1.61
C LEU A 80 5.22 -8.52 2.67
N ASN A 81 4.32 -7.60 2.34
CA ASN A 81 3.85 -6.62 3.31
C ASN A 81 2.64 -7.14 4.11
N PHE A 82 2.54 -6.72 5.38
CA PHE A 82 1.55 -7.21 6.34
C PHE A 82 0.81 -6.06 7.04
N ALA A 83 -0.52 -6.10 7.06
CA ALA A 83 -1.32 -5.18 7.89
C ALA A 83 -2.62 -5.82 8.38
N LYS A 84 -3.41 -5.09 9.17
CA LYS A 84 -4.81 -5.49 9.43
C LYS A 84 -5.70 -5.20 8.23
N TRP A 85 -5.51 -4.06 7.57
CA TRP A 85 -6.18 -3.68 6.32
C TRP A 85 -5.16 -3.30 5.26
N GLY A 86 -5.34 -3.80 4.03
CA GLY A 86 -4.46 -3.44 2.92
C GLY A 86 -3.04 -3.95 3.13
N GLY A 87 -2.80 -5.25 2.94
CA GLY A 87 -1.49 -5.85 3.20
C GLY A 87 -0.38 -5.15 2.43
N GLY A 88 -0.59 -4.89 1.14
CA GLY A 88 0.29 -4.03 0.35
C GLY A 88 -0.02 -2.54 0.55
N MET A 89 -1.29 -2.15 0.42
CA MET A 89 -1.70 -0.75 0.50
C MET A 89 -3.11 -0.58 1.06
N TYR A 90 -3.31 0.46 1.87
CA TYR A 90 -4.63 0.87 2.32
C TYR A 90 -4.92 2.32 1.91
N LEU A 91 -6.08 2.54 1.31
CA LEU A 91 -6.63 3.87 1.02
C LEU A 91 -7.83 4.11 1.93
N GLU A 92 -7.77 5.15 2.74
CA GLU A 92 -8.90 5.59 3.58
C GLU A 92 -9.23 7.04 3.27
N LYS A 93 -10.50 7.32 2.94
CA LYS A 93 -11.01 8.69 2.71
C LYS A 93 -10.27 9.45 1.61
N CYS A 94 -9.76 8.75 0.61
CA CYS A 94 -8.99 9.35 -0.47
C CYS A 94 -9.86 9.66 -1.69
N SER A 95 -9.44 10.63 -2.51
CA SER A 95 -10.13 10.96 -3.77
C SER A 95 -9.15 11.16 -4.93
N GLY A 96 -9.53 10.70 -6.13
CA GLY A 96 -8.69 10.86 -7.33
C GLY A 96 -7.37 10.11 -7.20
N VAL A 97 -7.44 8.81 -6.87
CA VAL A 97 -6.24 7.96 -6.71
C VAL A 97 -6.06 7.12 -7.96
N VAL A 98 -4.86 7.12 -8.53
CA VAL A 98 -4.47 6.26 -9.65
C VAL A 98 -3.35 5.32 -9.19
N ILE A 99 -3.57 4.03 -9.36
CA ILE A 99 -2.60 2.97 -9.06
C ILE A 99 -2.36 2.23 -10.36
N GLU A 100 -1.16 2.35 -10.92
CA GLU A 100 -0.89 1.96 -12.30
C GLU A 100 0.37 1.10 -12.40
N ASN A 101 0.34 0.04 -13.21
CA ASN A 101 1.50 -0.82 -13.48
C ASN A 101 2.21 -1.35 -12.20
N CYS A 102 1.48 -1.49 -11.08
CA CYS A 102 2.07 -1.94 -9.83
C CYS A 102 1.95 -3.47 -9.69
N ILE A 103 2.88 -4.06 -8.95
CA ILE A 103 2.88 -5.50 -8.66
C ILE A 103 2.67 -5.69 -7.16
N PHE A 104 1.63 -6.41 -6.78
CA PHE A 104 1.32 -6.81 -5.40
C PHE A 104 1.48 -8.32 -5.27
N VAL A 105 2.52 -8.75 -4.55
CA VAL A 105 2.87 -10.16 -4.39
C VAL A 105 3.09 -10.54 -2.93
N LEU A 106 2.52 -11.66 -2.52
CA LEU A 106 2.64 -12.22 -1.16
C LEU A 106 2.29 -11.21 -0.05
N ASN A 107 1.40 -10.26 -0.33
CA ASN A 107 0.94 -9.33 0.70
C ASN A 107 -0.22 -9.92 1.50
N PHE A 108 -0.23 -9.64 2.80
CA PHE A 108 -1.15 -10.23 3.75
C PHE A 108 -1.93 -9.16 4.53
N ALA A 109 -3.26 -9.28 4.55
CA ALA A 109 -4.12 -8.51 5.44
C ALA A 109 -4.84 -9.41 6.43
N ARG A 110 -4.76 -9.09 7.73
CA ARG A 110 -5.49 -9.85 8.77
C ARG A 110 -7.01 -9.74 8.63
N ARG A 111 -7.53 -8.71 7.95
CA ARG A 111 -8.96 -8.57 7.70
C ARG A 111 -9.26 -8.49 6.22
N ASP A 112 -8.97 -7.35 5.61
CA ASP A 112 -9.52 -7.01 4.30
C ASP A 112 -8.42 -6.52 3.35
N GLY A 113 -8.46 -6.98 2.09
CA GLY A 113 -7.58 -6.52 1.01
C GLY A 113 -6.12 -6.92 1.18
N GLY A 114 -5.77 -8.17 0.88
CA GLY A 114 -4.38 -8.66 0.99
C GLY A 114 -3.40 -7.81 0.17
N GLY A 115 -3.73 -7.51 -1.08
CA GLY A 115 -3.02 -6.54 -1.90
C GLY A 115 -3.38 -5.11 -1.52
N ILE A 116 -4.62 -4.72 -1.78
CA ILE A 116 -5.12 -3.36 -1.58
C ILE A 116 -6.47 -3.40 -0.86
N SER A 117 -6.67 -2.51 0.11
CA SER A 117 -8.01 -2.20 0.62
C SER A 117 -8.34 -0.74 0.32
N VAL A 118 -9.57 -0.47 -0.11
CA VAL A 118 -10.09 0.84 -0.49
C VAL A 118 -11.34 1.12 0.34
N SER A 119 -11.30 2.14 1.19
CA SER A 119 -12.34 2.41 2.17
C SER A 119 -12.74 3.88 2.17
N TYR A 120 -14.04 4.17 2.02
CA TYR A 120 -14.57 5.53 1.98
C TYR A 120 -13.89 6.44 0.94
N CYS A 121 -13.47 5.86 -0.19
CA CYS A 121 -12.78 6.60 -1.25
C CYS A 121 -13.70 6.94 -2.44
N GLU A 122 -13.27 7.91 -3.23
CA GLU A 122 -13.95 8.32 -4.46
C GLU A 122 -12.96 8.38 -5.63
N ASN A 123 -13.39 7.94 -6.81
CA ASN A 123 -12.59 8.04 -8.04
C ASN A 123 -11.20 7.37 -7.88
N VAL A 124 -11.20 6.07 -7.61
CA VAL A 124 -9.97 5.26 -7.52
C VAL A 124 -9.85 4.44 -8.79
N THR A 125 -8.73 4.57 -9.51
CA THR A 125 -8.46 3.79 -10.72
C THR A 125 -7.26 2.88 -10.49
N LEU A 126 -7.48 1.59 -10.63
CA LEU A 126 -6.46 0.54 -10.69
C LEU A 126 -6.30 0.17 -12.16
N LEU A 127 -5.10 0.37 -12.72
CA LEU A 127 -4.82 0.14 -14.14
C LEU A 127 -3.58 -0.73 -14.33
N ARG A 128 -3.73 -1.88 -15.00
CA ARG A 128 -2.64 -2.80 -15.36
C ARG A 128 -1.82 -3.26 -14.15
N ASN A 129 -2.48 -3.45 -13.01
CA ASN A 129 -1.85 -3.97 -11.81
C ASN A 129 -1.83 -5.50 -11.83
N LYS A 130 -0.76 -6.09 -11.32
CA LYS A 130 -0.62 -7.54 -11.17
C LYS A 130 -0.72 -7.92 -9.70
N PHE A 131 -1.55 -8.91 -9.41
CA PHE A 131 -1.74 -9.44 -8.07
C PHE A 131 -1.43 -10.93 -8.04
N TRP A 132 -0.54 -11.36 -7.15
CA TRP A 132 -0.16 -12.77 -7.05
C TRP A 132 0.05 -13.21 -5.61
N LEU A 133 -0.60 -14.31 -5.21
CA LEU A 133 -0.44 -14.91 -3.87
C LEU A 133 -0.67 -13.93 -2.70
N ASN A 134 -1.49 -12.90 -2.90
CA ASN A 134 -1.93 -12.08 -1.78
C ASN A 134 -2.99 -12.84 -0.98
N PHE A 135 -3.18 -12.46 0.28
CA PHE A 135 -4.10 -13.14 1.17
C PHE A 135 -4.80 -12.17 2.13
N SER A 136 -6.11 -12.36 2.32
CA SER A 136 -6.86 -11.76 3.42
C SER A 136 -7.84 -12.75 4.03
N PHE A 137 -8.10 -12.63 5.33
CA PHE A 137 -8.99 -13.56 6.04
C PHE A 137 -10.48 -13.33 5.82
N ARG A 138 -10.93 -12.09 5.55
CA ARG A 138 -12.36 -11.76 5.54
C ARG A 138 -12.90 -11.42 4.16
N SER A 139 -12.10 -10.80 3.30
CA SER A 139 -12.54 -10.32 2.00
C SER A 139 -11.58 -10.69 0.87
N ASN A 140 -11.70 -10.03 -0.28
CA ASN A 140 -10.91 -10.32 -1.46
C ASN A 140 -9.41 -10.13 -1.20
N SER A 141 -8.64 -11.18 -1.49
CA SER A 141 -7.20 -11.21 -1.27
C SER A 141 -6.41 -10.18 -2.08
N ASN A 142 -6.91 -9.75 -3.23
CA ASN A 142 -6.19 -8.82 -4.12
C ASN A 142 -6.64 -7.39 -3.89
N VAL A 143 -7.93 -7.11 -4.06
CA VAL A 143 -8.49 -5.76 -3.92
C VAL A 143 -9.83 -5.84 -3.20
N ASP A 144 -9.90 -5.24 -2.02
CA ASP A 144 -11.11 -5.04 -1.25
C ASP A 144 -11.63 -3.61 -1.41
N ILE A 145 -12.94 -3.46 -1.58
CA ILE A 145 -13.61 -2.17 -1.75
C ILE A 145 -14.76 -2.07 -0.76
N PHE A 146 -14.73 -1.06 0.10
CA PHE A 146 -15.71 -0.81 1.14
C PHE A 146 -16.19 0.63 1.09
N ASN A 147 -17.51 0.84 1.04
CA ASN A 147 -18.17 2.15 1.06
C ASN A 147 -17.49 3.21 0.17
N SER A 148 -17.07 2.81 -1.04
CA SER A 148 -16.31 3.66 -1.96
C SER A 148 -17.02 3.76 -3.31
N ASN A 149 -16.94 4.92 -3.94
CA ASN A 149 -17.63 5.23 -5.19
C ASN A 149 -16.62 5.38 -6.34
N ASN A 150 -17.03 5.00 -7.56
CA ASN A 150 -16.22 5.11 -8.77
C ASN A 150 -14.84 4.45 -8.64
N VAL A 151 -14.81 3.22 -8.15
CA VAL A 151 -13.59 2.40 -8.13
C VAL A 151 -13.55 1.56 -9.40
N ILE A 152 -12.58 1.85 -10.27
CA ILE A 152 -12.37 1.16 -11.53
C ILE A 152 -11.16 0.24 -11.37
N ASN A 153 -11.30 -1.02 -11.76
CA ASN A 153 -10.22 -2.00 -11.75
C ASN A 153 -10.08 -2.64 -13.15
N LYS A 154 -9.00 -2.32 -13.85
CA LYS A 154 -8.73 -2.70 -15.25
C LYS A 154 -7.30 -3.20 -15.44
#